data_AF-A0A1I8PF05-F1
#
_entry.id   AF-A0A1I8PF05-F1
#
_cell.length_a   1.000
_cell.length_b   1.000
_cell.length_c   1.000
_cell.angle_alpha   90.00
_cell.angle_beta   90.00
_cell.angle_gamma   90.00
#
_symmetry.space_group_name_H-M   'P 1'
#
loop_
_entity.id
_entity.type
_entity.pdbx_description
1 polymer ?
#
loop_
_entity_poly.entity_id
_entity_poly.type
_entity_poly.pdbx_seq_one_letter_code
_entity_poly.pdbx_strand_id
1 'polypeptide(L)'
;MLRSCQITREVSKERMTLPMRQYATEGKNIPLKKNWSTSLCTLPKGFDEALVDILNYEVRPDDVFVVTFIKCGTTWMQETAWLLMNNLDYEKTKQVPQMNRSPFLDFHGILPGAPNGLEFSKTMPSPRLLKTHMPANLLPPQIWERKPKVPYI
;
A
#
# COMPACT_ATOMS: atom_id res chain seq x y z
N MET A 1 -5.37 12.15 -12.24
CA MET A 1 -4.07 12.47 -12.88
C MET A 1 -3.04 12.57 -11.76
N LEU A 2 -2.11 11.61 -11.68
CA LEU A 2 -1.02 11.62 -10.69
C LEU A 2 -0.15 12.86 -10.93
N ARG A 3 0.13 13.63 -9.89
CA ARG A 3 1.10 14.72 -9.94
C ARG A 3 2.37 14.27 -9.22
N SER A 4 3.51 14.36 -9.89
CA SER A 4 4.82 14.14 -9.28
C SER A 4 5.71 15.36 -9.50
N CYS A 5 6.50 15.71 -8.50
CA CYS A 5 7.51 16.77 -8.58
C CYS A 5 8.85 16.22 -8.09
N GLN A 6 9.95 16.59 -8.75
CA GLN A 6 11.30 16.23 -8.30
C GLN A 6 11.67 17.04 -7.06
N ILE A 7 12.28 16.40 -6.07
CA ILE A 7 12.85 17.11 -4.91
C ILE A 7 14.20 17.70 -5.35
N THR A 8 14.34 19.02 -5.36
CA THR A 8 15.59 19.73 -5.71
C THR A 8 16.56 19.91 -4.53
N ARG A 9 16.47 19.06 -3.50
CA ARG A 9 17.42 19.08 -2.37
C ARG A 9 18.15 17.76 -2.26
N GLU A 10 19.44 17.80 -2.56
CA GLU A 10 20.40 16.76 -2.15
C GLU A 10 20.41 16.71 -0.62
N VAL A 11 19.75 15.70 -0.06
CA VAL A 11 19.93 15.38 1.36
C VAL A 11 21.11 14.41 1.42
N SER A 12 22.31 14.99 1.51
CA SER A 12 23.53 14.21 1.73
C SER A 12 23.52 13.62 3.14
N LYS A 13 23.51 12.29 3.22
CA LYS A 13 24.18 11.49 4.25
C LYS A 13 24.18 10.02 3.81
N GLU A 14 25.36 9.44 3.79
CA GLU A 14 25.71 8.09 3.35
C GLU A 14 24.79 7.01 3.97
N ARG A 15 23.68 6.70 3.30
CA ARG A 15 22.81 5.52 3.47
C ARG A 15 22.05 5.38 2.17
N MET A 16 22.11 4.20 1.52
CA MET A 16 21.54 3.87 0.20
C MET A 16 20.81 5.04 -0.49
N THR A 17 21.51 5.74 -1.37
CA THR A 17 21.00 6.93 -2.07
C THR A 17 20.03 6.53 -3.18
N LEU A 18 18.88 5.98 -2.82
CA LEU A 18 17.78 5.84 -3.77
C LEU A 18 17.27 7.27 -4.10
N PRO A 19 17.13 7.63 -5.39
CA PRO A 19 16.57 8.92 -5.74
C PRO A 19 15.12 9.01 -5.24
N MET A 20 14.77 10.12 -4.59
CA MET A 20 13.45 10.34 -3.99
C MET A 20 12.63 11.34 -4.82
N ARG A 21 11.30 11.20 -4.83
CA ARG A 21 10.34 12.12 -5.48
C ARG A 21 9.13 12.37 -4.58
N GLN A 22 8.45 13.50 -4.80
CA GLN A 22 7.19 13.80 -4.14
C GLN A 22 6.01 13.50 -5.06
N TYR A 23 4.99 12.85 -4.50
CA TYR A 23 3.79 12.43 -5.20
C TYR A 23 2.54 12.97 -4.50
N ALA A 24 1.53 13.34 -5.29
CA ALA A 24 0.19 13.68 -4.82
C ALA A 24 -0.84 13.42 -5.92
N THR A 25 -2.10 13.28 -5.53
CA THR A 25 -3.23 13.24 -6.47
C THR A 25 -4.24 14.32 -6.11
N GLU A 26 -5.19 14.56 -7.02
CA GLU A 26 -6.31 15.47 -6.79
C GLU A 26 -7.33 14.90 -5.77
N GLY A 27 -7.25 13.61 -5.43
CA GLY A 27 -8.11 12.98 -4.43
C GLY A 27 -9.60 12.96 -4.76
N LYS A 28 -9.96 12.84 -6.05
CA LYS A 28 -11.32 13.08 -6.58
C LYS A 28 -12.45 12.24 -5.95
N ASN A 29 -12.14 11.14 -5.27
CA ASN A 29 -13.14 10.26 -4.64
C ASN A 29 -12.94 10.08 -3.12
N ILE A 30 -12.06 10.86 -2.50
CA ILE A 30 -11.80 10.75 -1.06
C ILE A 30 -12.92 11.51 -0.31
N PRO A 31 -13.62 10.89 0.64
CA PRO A 31 -14.76 11.52 1.32
C PRO A 31 -14.39 12.73 2.19
N LEU A 32 -13.10 12.91 2.48
CA LEU A 32 -12.59 14.05 3.25
C LEU A 32 -12.27 15.25 2.33
N LYS A 33 -12.90 16.39 2.62
CA LYS A 33 -12.68 17.66 1.93
C LYS A 33 -11.37 18.30 2.38
N LYS A 34 -10.32 18.15 1.58
CA LYS A 34 -9.01 18.77 1.75
C LYS A 34 -8.40 19.05 0.37
N ASN A 35 -7.47 20.00 0.28
CA ASN A 35 -6.62 20.09 -0.90
C ASN A 35 -5.61 18.92 -0.92
N TRP A 36 -5.94 17.88 -1.69
CA TRP A 36 -5.10 16.69 -1.82
C TRP A 36 -3.87 16.92 -2.71
N SER A 37 -3.93 17.89 -3.61
CA SER A 37 -2.81 18.22 -4.50
C SER A 37 -1.59 18.77 -3.75
N THR A 38 -1.80 19.30 -2.54
CA THR A 38 -0.73 19.78 -1.64
C THR A 38 -0.35 18.76 -0.56
N SER A 39 -1.00 17.59 -0.52
CA SER A 39 -0.68 16.51 0.43
C SER A 39 0.41 15.61 -0.17
N LEU A 40 1.64 16.12 -0.15
CA LEU A 40 2.81 15.48 -0.75
C LEU A 40 3.27 14.26 0.07
N CYS A 41 3.59 13.17 -0.62
CA CYS A 41 4.25 12.00 -0.05
C CYS A 41 5.62 11.80 -0.72
N THR A 42 6.67 11.70 0.08
CA THR A 42 8.05 11.48 -0.41
C THR A 42 8.33 9.98 -0.47
N LEU A 43 8.59 9.45 -1.67
CA LEU A 43 8.83 8.03 -1.92
C LEU A 43 10.04 7.86 -2.87
N PRO A 44 10.68 6.67 -2.91
CA PRO A 44 11.68 6.36 -3.93
C PRO A 44 11.17 6.57 -5.36
N LYS A 45 12.08 6.79 -6.31
CA LYS A 45 11.76 6.95 -7.74
C LYS A 45 11.07 5.71 -8.34
N GLY A 46 11.30 4.52 -7.78
CA GLY A 46 10.60 3.29 -8.20
C GLY A 46 9.07 3.38 -8.09
N PHE A 47 8.55 4.34 -7.32
CA PHE A 47 7.12 4.61 -7.25
C PHE A 47 6.53 5.33 -8.47
N ASP A 48 7.35 5.79 -9.42
CA ASP A 48 6.84 6.34 -10.68
C ASP A 48 5.94 5.33 -11.41
N GLU A 49 6.37 4.07 -11.47
CA GLU A 49 5.62 2.97 -12.08
C GLU A 49 4.65 2.35 -11.06
N ALA A 50 5.12 2.07 -9.83
CA ALA A 50 4.31 1.39 -8.83
C ALA A 50 3.03 2.16 -8.46
N LEU A 51 3.06 3.50 -8.43
CA LEU A 51 1.85 4.28 -8.15
C LEU A 51 0.83 4.20 -9.29
N VAL A 52 1.25 4.02 -10.54
CA VAL A 52 0.31 3.80 -11.64
C VAL A 52 -0.42 2.48 -11.42
N ASP A 53 0.29 1.43 -11.02
CA ASP A 53 -0.31 0.12 -10.76
C ASP A 53 -1.22 0.14 -9.52
N ILE A 54 -0.78 0.78 -8.43
CA ILE A 54 -1.57 0.92 -7.20
C ILE A 54 -2.85 1.73 -7.46
N LEU A 55 -2.76 2.84 -8.18
CA LEU A 55 -3.93 3.69 -8.45
C LEU A 55 -4.95 3.02 -9.39
N ASN A 56 -4.51 2.09 -10.24
CA ASN A 56 -5.38 1.32 -11.14
C ASN A 56 -5.76 -0.06 -10.58
N TYR A 57 -5.34 -0.39 -9.35
CA TYR A 57 -5.60 -1.69 -8.75
C TYR A 57 -7.10 -1.95 -8.59
N GLU A 58 -7.55 -3.12 -9.02
CA GLU A 58 -8.94 -3.55 -8.90
C GLU A 58 -9.25 -3.96 -7.46
N VAL A 59 -10.13 -3.19 -6.82
CA VAL A 59 -10.58 -3.42 -5.45
C VAL A 59 -11.83 -4.30 -5.46
N ARG A 60 -11.79 -5.40 -4.72
CA ARG A 60 -12.95 -6.27 -4.51
C ARG A 60 -13.72 -5.82 -3.25
N PRO A 61 -15.06 -5.94 -3.23
CA PRO A 61 -15.85 -5.51 -2.06
C PRO A 61 -15.51 -6.22 -0.75
N ASP A 62 -14.97 -7.44 -0.84
CA ASP A 62 -14.61 -8.29 0.29
C ASP A 62 -13.11 -8.23 0.66
N ASP A 63 -12.33 -7.37 -0.01
CA ASP A 63 -10.95 -7.13 0.38
C ASP A 63 -10.84 -6.52 1.79
N VAL A 64 -9.70 -6.76 2.41
CA VAL A 64 -9.29 -6.13 3.67
C VAL A 64 -7.94 -5.47 3.47
N PHE A 65 -7.87 -4.14 3.60
CA PHE A 65 -6.63 -3.37 3.48
C PHE A 65 -6.10 -2.95 4.85
N VAL A 66 -5.02 -3.58 5.28
CA VAL A 66 -4.22 -3.10 6.42
C VAL A 66 -3.38 -1.92 5.94
N VAL A 67 -3.86 -0.72 6.24
CA VAL A 67 -3.18 0.54 5.89
C VAL A 67 -2.49 1.06 7.13
N THR A 68 -1.19 1.31 7.08
CA THR A 68 -0.48 1.79 8.27
C THR A 68 0.57 2.82 7.92
N PHE A 69 0.86 3.73 8.85
CA PHE A 69 2.13 4.42 8.78
C PHE A 69 3.29 3.46 9.11
N ILE A 70 4.44 3.67 8.47
CA ILE A 70 5.58 2.76 8.56
C ILE A 70 6.02 2.62 10.04
N LYS A 71 6.16 1.37 10.51
CA LYS A 71 6.50 0.97 11.89
C LYS A 71 5.43 1.20 12.98
N CYS A 72 4.18 1.53 12.63
CA CYS A 72 3.09 1.70 13.60
C CYS A 72 2.33 0.39 13.97
N GLY A 73 2.99 -0.77 13.96
CA GLY A 73 2.34 -2.04 14.37
C GLY A 73 1.74 -2.90 13.23
N THR A 74 2.11 -2.64 11.98
CA THR A 74 1.63 -3.38 10.80
C THR A 74 1.69 -4.90 10.93
N THR A 75 2.82 -5.45 11.40
CA THR A 75 3.02 -6.90 11.52
C THR A 75 1.98 -7.53 12.44
N TRP A 76 1.72 -6.90 13.60
CA TRP A 76 0.73 -7.42 14.54
C TRP A 76 -0.68 -7.38 13.94
N MET A 77 -1.05 -6.29 13.27
CA MET A 77 -2.37 -6.18 12.62
C MET A 77 -2.56 -7.15 11.45
N GLN A 78 -1.52 -7.38 10.65
CA GLN A 78 -1.57 -8.39 9.59
C GLN A 78 -1.85 -9.78 10.18
N GLU A 79 -1.18 -10.16 11.28
CA GLU A 79 -1.46 -11.44 11.96
C GLU A 79 -2.87 -11.50 12.55
N THR A 80 -3.28 -10.46 13.28
CA THR A 80 -4.61 -10.41 13.90
C THR A 80 -5.72 -10.49 12.85
N ALA A 81 -5.65 -9.69 11.79
CA ALA A 81 -6.65 -9.70 10.72
C ALA A 81 -6.67 -11.05 10.00
N TRP A 82 -5.49 -11.64 9.71
CA TRP A 82 -5.42 -12.92 9.02
C TRP A 82 -6.04 -14.05 9.85
N LEU A 83 -5.72 -14.13 11.14
CA LEU A 83 -6.29 -15.11 12.06
C LEU A 83 -7.81 -14.96 12.14
N LEU A 84 -8.32 -13.73 12.29
CA LEU A 84 -9.76 -13.48 12.32
C LEU A 84 -10.47 -13.91 11.02
N MET A 85 -9.84 -13.70 9.86
CA MET A 85 -10.37 -14.13 8.56
C MET A 85 -10.29 -15.64 8.33
N ASN A 86 -9.42 -16.35 9.05
CA ASN A 86 -9.16 -17.78 8.89
C ASN A 86 -9.56 -18.58 10.14
N ASN A 87 -10.62 -18.17 10.85
CA ASN A 87 -11.17 -18.90 12.01
C ASN A 87 -10.16 -19.21 13.11
N LEU A 88 -9.21 -18.31 13.35
CA LEU A 88 -8.12 -18.47 14.32
C LEU A 88 -7.26 -19.73 14.08
N ASP A 89 -7.04 -20.10 12.81
CA ASP A 89 -6.18 -21.23 12.43
C ASP A 89 -4.69 -20.90 12.62
N TYR A 90 -4.20 -21.16 13.84
CA TYR A 90 -2.80 -20.95 14.21
C TYR A 90 -1.83 -21.91 13.50
N GLU A 91 -2.27 -23.10 13.11
CA GLU A 91 -1.38 -24.07 12.46
C GLU A 91 -1.09 -23.65 11.03
N LYS A 92 -2.12 -23.24 10.28
CA LYS A 92 -1.94 -22.69 8.92
C LYS A 92 -1.14 -21.39 8.93
N THR A 93 -1.30 -20.56 9.98
CA THR A 93 -0.52 -19.32 10.16
C THR A 93 0.99 -19.59 10.19
N LYS A 94 1.42 -20.66 10.87
CA LYS A 94 2.84 -21.05 11.01
C LYS A 94 3.42 -21.62 9.71
N GLN A 95 2.59 -22.23 8.87
CA GLN A 95 3.02 -22.89 7.64
C GLN A 95 3.23 -21.91 6.47
N VAL A 96 2.48 -20.81 6.43
CA VAL A 96 2.52 -19.86 5.30
C VAL A 96 3.20 -18.55 5.72
N PRO A 97 4.25 -18.10 5.00
CA PRO A 97 4.90 -16.83 5.29
C PRO A 97 3.93 -15.65 5.27
N GLN A 98 4.14 -14.67 6.17
CA GLN A 98 3.28 -13.49 6.29
C GLN A 98 3.12 -12.72 4.97
N MET A 99 4.19 -12.62 4.16
CA MET A 99 4.15 -11.92 2.87
C MET A 99 3.24 -12.59 1.84
N ASN A 100 3.02 -13.91 1.96
CA ASN A 100 2.12 -14.66 1.08
C ASN A 100 0.67 -14.62 1.59
N ARG A 101 0.51 -14.48 2.91
CA ARG A 101 -0.80 -14.33 3.58
C ARG A 101 -1.38 -12.93 3.45
N SER A 102 -0.50 -11.92 3.43
CA SER A 102 -0.85 -10.52 3.32
C SER A 102 0.17 -9.78 2.45
N PRO A 103 -0.02 -9.78 1.11
CA PRO A 103 0.92 -9.19 0.17
C PRO A 103 1.10 -7.69 0.40
N PHE A 104 2.35 -7.24 0.27
CA PHE A 104 2.70 -5.84 0.39
C PHE A 104 2.67 -5.17 -0.98
N LEU A 105 1.62 -4.36 -1.23
CA LEU A 105 1.37 -3.75 -2.53
C LEU A 105 2.51 -2.83 -2.98
N ASP A 106 3.11 -2.11 -2.03
CA ASP A 106 4.08 -1.06 -2.33
C ASP A 106 5.49 -1.58 -2.59
N PHE A 107 5.76 -2.88 -2.34
CA PHE A 107 7.12 -3.39 -2.16
C PHE A 107 8.02 -3.19 -3.39
N HIS A 108 7.46 -3.40 -4.58
CA HIS A 108 8.17 -3.24 -5.86
C HIS A 108 8.56 -1.79 -6.17
N GLY A 109 7.86 -0.80 -5.59
CA GLY A 109 8.25 0.61 -5.70
C GLY A 109 9.39 1.02 -4.77
N ILE A 110 9.66 0.24 -3.71
CA ILE A 110 10.65 0.56 -2.68
C ILE A 110 12.07 0.15 -3.11
N LEU A 111 12.22 -1.05 -3.65
CA LEU A 111 13.51 -1.64 -4.00
C LEU A 111 13.46 -2.22 -5.42
N PRO A 112 14.39 -1.83 -6.31
CA PRO A 112 14.51 -2.46 -7.63
C PRO A 112 14.68 -3.98 -7.51
N GLY A 113 13.89 -4.74 -8.26
CA GLY A 113 13.92 -6.21 -8.23
C GLY A 113 13.21 -6.86 -7.03
N ALA A 114 12.55 -6.08 -6.17
CA ALA A 114 11.72 -6.65 -5.11
C ALA A 114 10.50 -7.40 -5.69
N PRO A 115 10.02 -8.46 -5.02
CA PRO A 115 8.78 -9.14 -5.36
C PRO A 115 7.60 -8.17 -5.54
N ASN A 116 6.85 -8.36 -6.62
CA ASN A 116 5.65 -7.57 -6.87
C ASN A 116 4.45 -8.17 -6.12
N GLY A 117 4.25 -7.70 -4.88
CA GLY A 117 3.13 -8.10 -4.04
C GLY A 117 1.76 -7.71 -4.62
N LEU A 118 1.71 -6.68 -5.47
CA LEU A 118 0.49 -6.25 -6.16
C LEU A 118 0.09 -7.22 -7.28
N GLU A 119 1.05 -7.69 -8.09
CA GLU A 119 0.75 -8.73 -9.09
C GLU A 119 0.40 -10.06 -8.43
N PHE A 120 1.13 -10.44 -7.38
CA PHE A 120 0.82 -11.66 -6.62
C PHE A 120 -0.60 -11.61 -6.01
N SER A 121 -1.06 -10.46 -5.52
CA SER A 121 -2.41 -10.35 -4.95
C SER A 121 -3.53 -10.50 -5.98
N LYS A 122 -3.26 -10.33 -7.29
CA LYS A 122 -4.25 -10.60 -8.35
C LYS A 122 -4.55 -12.08 -8.49
N THR A 123 -3.57 -12.96 -8.24
CA THR A 123 -3.75 -14.42 -8.33
C THR A 123 -4.42 -15.03 -7.10
N MET A 124 -4.62 -14.25 -6.03
CA MET A 124 -5.20 -14.74 -4.79
C MET A 124 -6.74 -14.86 -4.88
N PRO A 125 -7.32 -15.90 -4.25
CA PRO A 125 -8.76 -15.99 -4.07
C PRO A 125 -9.26 -14.88 -3.13
N SER A 126 -10.53 -14.56 -3.27
CA SER A 126 -11.25 -13.68 -2.35
C SER A 126 -11.66 -14.43 -1.08
N PRO A 127 -11.71 -13.78 0.10
CA PRO A 127 -11.28 -12.40 0.37
C PRO A 127 -9.75 -12.26 0.49
N ARG A 128 -9.21 -11.13 0.04
CA ARG A 128 -7.76 -10.86 0.11
C ARG A 128 -7.44 -9.96 1.31
N LEU A 129 -6.40 -10.31 2.06
CA LEU A 129 -5.80 -9.44 3.06
C LEU A 129 -4.59 -8.74 2.43
N LEU A 130 -4.62 -7.42 2.31
CA LEU A 130 -3.63 -6.62 1.60
C LEU A 130 -2.96 -5.64 2.56
N LYS A 131 -1.68 -5.36 2.36
CA LYS A 131 -0.91 -4.41 3.18
C LYS A 131 -0.40 -3.27 2.32
N THR A 132 -0.51 -2.04 2.80
CA THR A 132 0.07 -0.85 2.18
C THR A 132 0.39 0.23 3.22
N HIS A 133 1.35 1.09 2.91
CA HIS A 133 1.70 2.30 3.65
C HIS A 133 1.26 3.57 2.91
N MET A 134 0.50 3.44 1.82
CA MET A 134 0.08 4.59 1.03
C MET A 134 -0.93 5.44 1.80
N PRO A 135 -0.78 6.78 1.78
CA PRO A 135 -1.79 7.69 2.31
C PRO A 135 -3.07 7.63 1.47
N ALA A 136 -4.17 8.15 2.03
CA ALA A 136 -5.51 8.11 1.42
C ALA A 136 -5.57 8.56 -0.06
N ASN A 137 -4.73 9.53 -0.45
CA ASN A 137 -4.67 10.05 -1.82
C ASN A 137 -3.80 9.25 -2.79
N LEU A 138 -3.03 8.28 -2.30
CA LEU A 138 -2.23 7.36 -3.11
C LEU A 138 -2.73 5.91 -3.03
N LEU A 139 -3.82 5.67 -2.29
CA LEU A 139 -4.56 4.41 -2.32
C LEU A 139 -5.35 4.27 -3.64
N PRO A 140 -5.72 3.03 -4.05
CA PRO A 140 -6.63 2.82 -5.17
C PRO A 140 -7.94 3.61 -4.96
N PRO A 141 -8.36 4.49 -5.89
CA PRO A 141 -9.57 5.30 -5.73
C PRO A 141 -10.84 4.46 -5.54
N GLN A 142 -10.86 3.24 -6.10
CA GLN A 142 -11.97 2.30 -5.96
C GLN A 142 -12.24 1.89 -4.50
N ILE A 143 -11.30 2.06 -3.56
CA ILE A 143 -11.55 1.82 -2.13
C ILE A 143 -12.73 2.65 -1.64
N TRP A 144 -12.86 3.89 -2.09
CA TRP A 144 -13.92 4.80 -1.63
C TRP A 144 -15.30 4.46 -2.23
N GLU A 145 -15.31 3.77 -3.37
CA GLU A 145 -16.52 3.35 -4.08
C GLU A 145 -17.00 1.98 -3.62
N ARG A 146 -16.09 1.00 -3.57
CA ARG A 146 -16.35 -0.40 -3.21
C ARG A 146 -16.47 -0.62 -1.71
N LYS A 147 -15.92 0.29 -0.90
CA LYS A 147 -15.97 0.28 0.57
C LYS A 147 -15.53 -1.07 1.18
N PRO A 148 -14.34 -1.59 0.82
CA PRO A 148 -13.76 -2.74 1.52
C PRO A 148 -13.47 -2.40 2.98
N LYS A 149 -13.06 -3.38 3.78
CA LYS A 149 -12.64 -3.12 5.17
C LYS A 149 -11.23 -2.53 5.16
N VAL A 150 -11.03 -1.41 5.87
CA VAL A 150 -9.73 -0.70 5.90
C VAL A 150 -9.31 -0.39 7.34
N PRO A 151 -8.79 -1.37 8.11
CA PRO A 151 -8.14 -1.07 9.38
C PRO A 151 -6.91 -0.17 9.15
N TYR A 152 -6.97 1.04 9.71
CA TYR A 152 -5.86 2.00 9.70
C TYR A 152 -5.18 2.04 11.07
N ILE A 153 -3.84 2.11 11.09
CA ILE A 153 -3.03 2.26 12.31
C ILE A 153 -2.01 3.39 12.15
#